data_AF-A0A7C1R6M8-F1
#
_entry.id   AF-A0A7C1R6M8-F1
#
_cell.length_a   1.000
_cell.length_b   1.000
_cell.length_c   1.000
_cell.angle_alpha   90.00
_cell.angle_beta   90.00
_cell.angle_gamma   90.00
#
_symmetry.space_group_name_H-M   'P 1'
#
loop_
_entity.id
_entity.type
_entity.pdbx_description
1 polymer ?
#
loop_
_entity_poly.entity_id
_entity_poly.type
_entity_poly.pdbx_seq_one_letter_code
_entity_poly.pdbx_strand_id
1 'polypeptide(L)'
;MITENTDDLIGYLVGCTSAYRNNELVTATSRVLDKLGVEFIVFPDEVCCGSVLFRTGLNDDALELVNHNITMIRELGIKTLVFSCAGCLSTFTKEYTKYAKGNLGFDLYHLTQFVPKIAKEKNLTIKYTKRTKDNPLVVTYHDPCHLARYCDIYDEPRELINMIEGLKLIEMKHNKKMA
;
A
#
# COMPACT_ATOMS: atom_id res chain seq x y z
N MET A 1 -8.70 -8.16 -18.56
CA MET A 1 -9.19 -6.86 -19.03
C MET A 1 -9.46 -6.05 -17.77
N ILE A 2 -8.55 -5.13 -17.43
CA ILE A 2 -8.66 -4.29 -16.25
C ILE A 2 -9.49 -3.09 -16.68
N THR A 3 -10.63 -2.88 -16.04
CA THR A 3 -11.53 -1.76 -16.33
C THR A 3 -10.85 -0.47 -15.89
N GLU A 4 -10.43 0.33 -16.87
CA GLU A 4 -10.01 1.71 -16.70
C GLU A 4 -11.25 2.55 -16.40
N ASN A 5 -11.50 2.82 -15.12
CA ASN A 5 -12.33 3.93 -14.73
C ASN A 5 -11.66 4.65 -13.56
N THR A 6 -11.18 5.87 -13.79
CA THR A 6 -10.51 6.70 -12.78
C THR A 6 -11.49 7.32 -11.77
N ASP A 7 -12.77 6.96 -11.86
CA ASP A 7 -13.88 7.40 -11.00
C ASP A 7 -14.28 6.35 -9.95
N ASP A 8 -13.54 5.24 -9.83
CA ASP A 8 -13.83 4.22 -8.81
C ASP A 8 -13.36 4.68 -7.42
N LEU A 9 -14.24 4.56 -6.43
CA LEU A 9 -13.96 4.83 -5.03
C LEU A 9 -12.84 3.92 -4.51
N ILE A 10 -11.73 4.50 -4.05
CA ILE A 10 -10.57 3.76 -3.54
C ILE A 10 -10.75 3.45 -2.05
N GLY A 11 -10.55 2.20 -1.65
CA GLY A 11 -10.47 1.84 -0.24
C GLY A 11 -9.06 2.02 0.29
N TYR A 12 -8.86 2.83 1.33
CA TYR A 12 -7.60 2.88 2.06
C TYR A 12 -7.72 2.07 3.36
N LEU A 13 -7.06 0.90 3.41
CA LEU A 13 -6.97 0.12 4.64
C LEU A 13 -5.84 0.67 5.52
N VAL A 14 -6.20 1.27 6.66
CA VAL A 14 -5.28 2.02 7.52
C VAL A 14 -4.39 1.08 8.34
N GLY A 15 -4.99 0.02 8.86
CA GLY A 15 -4.35 -0.98 9.70
C GLY A 15 -4.11 -0.50 11.14
N CYS A 16 -3.86 -1.45 12.04
CA CYS A 16 -3.85 -1.21 13.47
C CYS A 16 -2.68 -0.32 13.94
N THR A 17 -1.44 -0.56 13.48
CA THR A 17 -0.29 0.23 13.94
C THR A 17 -0.42 1.70 13.54
N SER A 18 -0.85 1.98 12.31
CA SER A 18 -1.06 3.34 11.85
C SER A 18 -2.19 4.02 12.63
N ALA A 19 -3.31 3.33 12.85
CA ALA A 19 -4.46 3.88 13.56
C ALA A 19 -4.24 4.12 15.07
N TYR A 20 -3.40 3.32 15.73
CA TYR A 20 -3.24 3.38 17.20
C TYR A 20 -1.89 3.92 17.68
N ARG A 21 -0.87 3.91 16.83
CA ARG A 21 0.51 4.26 17.21
C ARG A 21 1.16 5.29 16.29
N ASN A 22 0.67 5.46 15.07
CA ASN A 22 1.30 6.35 14.09
C ASN A 22 0.26 7.07 13.21
N ASN A 23 -0.59 7.88 13.84
CA ASN A 23 -1.68 8.58 13.18
C ASN A 23 -1.18 9.59 12.12
N GLU A 24 0.07 10.03 12.25
CA GLU A 24 0.73 10.88 11.24
C GLU A 24 0.86 10.16 9.90
N LEU A 25 1.11 8.85 9.89
CA LEU A 25 1.16 8.06 8.66
C LEU A 25 -0.20 8.01 7.96
N VAL A 26 -1.29 7.92 8.72
CA VAL A 26 -2.66 7.95 8.18
C VAL A 26 -2.91 9.29 7.51
N THR A 27 -2.63 10.38 8.23
CA THR A 27 -2.79 11.74 7.72
C THR A 27 -1.94 11.99 6.47
N ALA A 28 -0.68 11.56 6.48
CA ALA A 28 0.22 11.71 5.34
C ALA A 28 -0.26 10.91 4.12
N THR A 29 -0.73 9.68 4.32
CA THR A 29 -1.26 8.83 3.24
C THR A 29 -2.52 9.45 2.63
N SER A 30 -3.48 9.88 3.46
CA SER A 30 -4.69 10.56 3.00
C SER A 30 -4.38 11.83 2.21
N ARG A 31 -3.39 12.63 2.65
CA ARG A 31 -2.96 13.82 1.92
C ARG A 31 -2.34 13.49 0.56
N VAL A 32 -1.61 12.38 0.45
CA VAL A 32 -1.07 11.91 -0.83
C VAL A 32 -2.20 11.51 -1.77
N LEU A 33 -3.16 10.72 -1.29
CA LEU A 33 -4.33 10.30 -2.09
C LEU A 33 -5.16 11.50 -2.56
N ASP A 34 -5.44 12.45 -1.66
CA ASP A 34 -6.11 13.72 -2.00
C ASP A 34 -5.36 14.50 -3.08
N LYS A 35 -4.02 14.61 -2.97
CA LYS A 35 -3.19 15.30 -3.98
C LYS A 35 -3.08 14.58 -5.32
N LEU A 36 -3.33 13.27 -5.36
CA LEU A 36 -3.49 12.52 -6.61
C LEU A 36 -4.86 12.77 -7.26
N GLY A 37 -5.78 13.45 -6.56
CA GLY A 37 -7.13 13.73 -7.02
C GLY A 37 -7.93 12.45 -7.23
N VAL A 38 -7.75 11.45 -6.37
CA VAL A 38 -8.57 10.24 -6.36
C VAL A 38 -9.58 10.34 -5.22
N GLU A 39 -10.80 9.86 -5.46
CA GLU A 39 -11.78 9.72 -4.39
C GLU A 39 -11.46 8.46 -3.58
N PHE A 40 -11.42 8.58 -2.25
CA PHE A 40 -11.10 7.45 -1.38
C PHE A 40 -11.89 7.49 -0.07
N ILE A 41 -12.06 6.31 0.52
CA ILE A 41 -12.60 6.14 1.87
C ILE A 41 -11.55 5.56 2.81
N VAL A 42 -11.64 5.98 4.06
CA VAL A 42 -11.09 5.23 5.20
C VAL A 42 -12.26 4.45 5.79
N PHE A 43 -12.05 3.15 5.99
CA PHE A 43 -13.12 2.29 6.47
C PHE A 43 -13.51 2.64 7.92
N PRO A 44 -14.81 2.80 8.22
CA PRO A 44 -15.25 3.14 9.57
C PRO A 44 -15.10 1.98 10.55
N ASP A 45 -15.15 0.74 10.05
CA ASP A 45 -15.18 -0.48 10.84
C ASP A 45 -14.16 -1.52 10.34
N GLU A 46 -13.03 -1.07 9.77
CA GLU A 46 -11.95 -2.02 9.48
C GLU A 46 -11.39 -2.63 10.77
N VAL A 47 -11.08 -3.92 10.72
CA VAL A 47 -10.36 -4.61 11.79
C VAL A 47 -8.94 -4.95 11.36
N CYS A 48 -8.12 -5.32 12.32
CA CYS A 48 -6.73 -5.74 12.08
C CYS A 48 -6.65 -6.76 10.93
N CYS A 49 -5.63 -6.65 10.08
CA CYS A 49 -5.41 -7.60 8.98
C CYS A 49 -5.19 -9.05 9.43
N GLY A 50 -5.02 -9.32 10.73
CA GLY A 50 -4.81 -10.67 11.29
C GLY A 50 -3.38 -11.20 11.16
N SER A 51 -2.44 -10.37 10.68
CA SER A 51 -1.07 -10.83 10.36
C SER A 51 -0.35 -11.52 11.52
N VAL A 52 -0.56 -11.05 12.75
CA VAL A 52 0.04 -11.67 13.95
C VAL A 52 -0.62 -13.01 14.25
N LEU A 53 -1.95 -13.08 14.18
CA LEU A 53 -2.72 -14.29 14.47
C LEU A 53 -2.32 -15.44 13.53
N PHE A 54 -2.21 -15.17 12.23
CA PHE A 54 -1.70 -16.16 11.26
C PHE A 54 -0.29 -16.64 11.60
N ARG A 55 0.60 -15.72 12.00
CA ARG A 55 1.99 -16.07 12.36
C ARG A 55 2.10 -16.84 13.67
N THR A 56 1.14 -16.68 14.59
CA THR A 56 1.09 -17.40 15.87
C THR A 56 0.24 -18.66 15.81
N GLY A 57 -0.33 -19.00 14.66
CA GLY A 57 -1.16 -20.20 14.46
C GLY A 57 -2.60 -20.09 14.97
N LEU A 58 -3.06 -18.89 15.34
CA LEU A 58 -4.44 -18.62 15.76
C LEU A 58 -5.33 -18.39 14.53
N ASN A 59 -5.44 -19.43 13.70
CA ASN A 59 -6.08 -19.31 12.39
C ASN A 59 -7.58 -19.04 12.48
N ASP A 60 -8.28 -19.66 13.44
CA ASP A 60 -9.74 -19.46 13.59
C ASP A 60 -10.06 -17.99 13.91
N ASP A 61 -9.35 -17.40 14.89
CA ASP A 61 -9.45 -15.98 15.21
C ASP A 61 -9.07 -15.08 14.00
N ALA A 62 -8.06 -15.48 13.24
CA ALA A 62 -7.65 -14.73 12.04
C ALA A 62 -8.74 -14.76 10.96
N LEU A 63 -9.45 -15.88 10.80
CA LEU A 63 -10.52 -16.04 9.82
C LEU A 63 -11.74 -15.19 10.14
N GLU A 64 -12.04 -14.95 11.43
CA GLU A 64 -13.08 -13.99 11.83
C GLU A 64 -12.76 -12.58 11.30
N LEU A 65 -11.51 -12.12 11.48
CA LEU A 65 -11.05 -10.81 10.98
C LEU A 65 -11.08 -10.73 9.45
N VAL A 66 -10.67 -11.81 8.77
CA VAL A 66 -10.69 -11.90 7.30
C VAL A 66 -12.11 -11.76 6.77
N ASN A 67 -13.05 -12.49 7.37
CA ASN A 67 -14.47 -12.44 6.99
C ASN A 67 -15.06 -11.05 7.16
N HIS A 68 -14.81 -10.43 8.30
CA HIS A 68 -15.28 -9.07 8.57
C HIS A 68 -14.78 -8.08 7.52
N ASN A 69 -13.46 -8.03 7.31
CA ASN A 69 -12.85 -7.10 6.37
C ASN A 69 -13.32 -7.35 4.92
N ILE A 70 -13.35 -8.60 4.45
CA ILE A 70 -13.79 -8.91 3.08
C ILE A 70 -15.26 -8.54 2.86
N THR A 71 -16.13 -8.85 3.81
CA THR A 71 -17.56 -8.52 3.72
C THR A 71 -17.74 -7.00 3.63
N MET A 72 -17.15 -6.25 4.55
CA MET A 72 -17.20 -4.78 4.56
C MET A 72 -16.69 -4.18 3.23
N ILE A 73 -15.52 -4.61 2.75
CA ILE A 73 -14.92 -4.09 1.51
C ILE A 73 -15.85 -4.35 0.31
N ARG A 74 -16.44 -5.54 0.23
CA ARG A 74 -17.33 -5.94 -0.87
C ARG A 74 -18.69 -5.22 -0.81
N GLU A 75 -19.27 -5.07 0.37
CA GLU A 75 -20.55 -4.36 0.56
C GLU A 75 -20.43 -2.87 0.18
N LEU A 76 -19.28 -2.26 0.44
CA LEU A 76 -18.97 -0.89 0.02
C LEU A 76 -18.61 -0.78 -1.47
N GLY A 77 -18.60 -1.90 -2.21
CA GLY A 77 -18.36 -1.91 -3.66
C GLY A 77 -16.93 -1.59 -4.08
N ILE A 78 -15.97 -1.57 -3.13
CA ILE A 78 -14.59 -1.19 -3.39
C ILE A 78 -13.92 -2.18 -4.37
N LYS A 79 -13.34 -1.65 -5.44
CA LYS A 79 -12.62 -2.43 -6.47
C LYS A 79 -11.11 -2.34 -6.34
N THR A 80 -10.61 -1.28 -5.72
CA THR A 80 -9.17 -1.07 -5.52
C THR A 80 -8.92 -0.77 -4.05
N LEU A 81 -8.06 -1.57 -3.43
CA LEU A 81 -7.66 -1.45 -2.03
C LEU A 81 -6.19 -1.05 -1.93
N VAL A 82 -5.93 0.06 -1.25
CA VAL A 82 -4.60 0.63 -1.06
C VAL A 82 -4.14 0.45 0.39
N PHE A 83 -2.86 0.16 0.56
CA PHE A 83 -2.22 -0.04 1.86
C PHE A 83 -0.98 0.85 2.01
N SER A 84 -0.79 1.45 3.18
CA SER A 84 0.48 2.06 3.58
C SER A 84 1.39 1.12 4.39
N CYS A 85 0.86 -0.04 4.80
CA CYS A 85 1.56 -1.03 5.59
C CYS A 85 1.90 -2.26 4.75
N ALA A 86 3.19 -2.53 4.56
CA ALA A 86 3.69 -3.73 3.89
C ALA A 86 3.15 -5.04 4.48
N GLY A 87 3.02 -5.12 5.81
CA GLY A 87 2.48 -6.31 6.47
C GLY A 87 0.98 -6.52 6.26
N CYS A 88 0.20 -5.45 6.14
CA CYS A 88 -1.21 -5.57 5.80
C CYS A 88 -1.36 -6.07 4.37
N LEU A 89 -0.66 -5.45 3.40
CA LEU A 89 -0.65 -5.91 2.02
C LEU A 89 -0.25 -7.39 1.94
N SER A 90 0.87 -7.79 2.54
CA SER A 90 1.34 -9.18 2.44
C SER A 90 0.34 -10.18 3.01
N THR A 91 -0.35 -9.81 4.08
CA THR A 91 -1.37 -10.65 4.70
C THR A 91 -2.59 -10.80 3.80
N PHE A 92 -3.04 -9.73 3.16
CA PHE A 92 -4.11 -9.81 2.16
C PHE A 92 -3.67 -10.63 0.94
N THR A 93 -2.49 -10.34 0.39
CA THR A 93 -1.95 -11.06 -0.78
C THR A 93 -1.81 -12.56 -0.54
N LYS A 94 -1.33 -12.98 0.63
CA LYS A 94 -1.08 -14.40 0.92
C LYS A 94 -2.27 -15.08 1.57
N GLU A 95 -2.76 -14.56 2.68
CA GLU A 95 -3.74 -15.28 3.51
C GLU A 95 -5.18 -15.03 3.04
N TYR A 96 -5.54 -13.78 2.74
CA TYR A 96 -6.89 -13.48 2.28
C TYR A 96 -7.15 -14.10 0.91
N THR A 97 -6.16 -14.09 0.01
CA THR A 97 -6.27 -14.74 -1.30
C THR A 97 -6.50 -16.26 -1.18
N LYS A 98 -5.81 -16.95 -0.25
CA LYS A 98 -6.06 -18.38 0.02
C LYS A 98 -7.50 -18.59 0.49
N TYR A 99 -7.96 -17.77 1.43
CA TYR A 99 -9.32 -17.83 1.96
C TYR A 99 -10.37 -17.62 0.87
N ALA A 100 -10.18 -16.61 0.02
CA ALA A 100 -11.06 -16.26 -1.08
C ALA A 100 -10.88 -17.15 -2.32
N LYS A 101 -10.18 -18.29 -2.20
CA LYS A 101 -9.92 -19.27 -3.28
C LYS A 101 -9.37 -18.63 -4.55
N GLY A 102 -8.47 -17.65 -4.39
CA GLY A 102 -7.80 -16.95 -5.47
C GLY A 102 -8.51 -15.71 -6.00
N ASN A 103 -9.73 -15.39 -5.57
CA ASN A 103 -10.46 -14.21 -6.05
C ASN A 103 -11.07 -13.39 -4.91
N LEU A 104 -10.42 -12.27 -4.57
CA LEU A 104 -10.91 -11.33 -3.57
C LEU A 104 -12.07 -10.46 -4.08
N GLY A 105 -12.16 -10.22 -5.40
CA GLY A 105 -13.12 -9.30 -5.99
C GLY A 105 -12.70 -7.83 -5.98
N PHE A 106 -11.45 -7.56 -5.59
CA PHE A 106 -10.81 -6.25 -5.59
C PHE A 106 -9.29 -6.40 -5.75
N ASP A 107 -8.66 -5.38 -6.33
CA ASP A 107 -7.22 -5.29 -6.54
C ASP A 107 -6.51 -4.77 -5.29
N LEU A 108 -5.28 -5.24 -5.06
CA LEU A 108 -4.46 -4.88 -3.90
C LEU A 108 -3.24 -4.08 -4.35
N TYR A 109 -3.02 -2.91 -3.76
CA TYR A 109 -1.83 -2.11 -4.02
C TYR A 109 -1.18 -1.60 -2.74
N HIS A 110 0.14 -1.70 -2.66
CA HIS A 110 0.86 -0.82 -1.74
C HIS A 110 0.89 0.60 -2.30
N LEU A 111 0.98 1.61 -1.43
CA LEU A 111 1.10 3.00 -1.84
C LEU A 111 2.29 3.23 -2.78
N THR A 112 3.38 2.47 -2.62
CA THR A 112 4.56 2.52 -3.50
C THR A 112 4.29 2.05 -4.93
N GLN A 113 3.23 1.27 -5.16
CA GLN A 113 2.78 0.85 -6.48
C GLN A 113 1.67 1.78 -6.99
N PHE A 114 0.74 2.15 -6.10
CA PHE A 114 -0.43 2.95 -6.45
C PHE A 114 -0.06 4.37 -6.87
N VAL A 115 0.82 5.05 -6.12
CA VAL A 115 1.17 6.45 -6.39
C VAL A 115 1.85 6.59 -7.76
N PRO A 116 2.89 5.81 -8.12
CA PRO A 116 3.47 5.88 -9.46
C PRO A 116 2.48 5.59 -10.58
N LYS A 117 1.60 4.59 -10.38
CA LYS A 117 0.55 4.23 -11.34
C LYS A 117 -0.33 5.43 -11.65
N ILE A 118 -0.98 6.02 -10.63
CA ILE A 118 -1.89 7.15 -10.82
C ILE A 118 -1.15 8.39 -11.33
N ALA A 119 0.07 8.65 -10.83
CA ALA A 119 0.86 9.79 -11.29
C ALA A 119 1.22 9.68 -12.77
N LYS A 120 1.56 8.48 -13.28
CA LYS A 120 1.79 8.27 -14.72
C LYS A 120 0.52 8.43 -15.55
N GLU A 121 -0.58 7.80 -15.11
CA GLU A 121 -1.88 7.87 -15.80
C GLU A 121 -2.37 9.33 -15.95
N LYS A 122 -2.20 10.14 -14.89
CA LYS A 122 -2.59 11.56 -14.88
C LYS A 122 -1.48 12.52 -15.31
N ASN A 123 -0.33 12.01 -15.74
CA ASN A 123 0.85 12.78 -16.12
C ASN A 123 1.27 13.84 -15.06
N LEU A 124 1.25 13.45 -13.78
CA LEU A 124 1.55 14.30 -12.64
C LEU A 124 3.06 14.37 -12.39
N THR A 125 3.55 15.56 -12.04
CA THR A 125 4.91 15.76 -11.52
C THR A 125 4.88 15.76 -10.00
N ILE A 126 5.73 14.94 -9.36
CA ILE A 126 5.79 14.85 -7.90
C ILE A 126 6.94 15.74 -7.39
N LYS A 127 6.59 16.77 -6.61
CA LYS A 127 7.56 17.66 -5.94
C LYS A 127 7.35 17.66 -4.43
N TYR A 128 8.38 17.25 -3.69
CA TYR A 128 8.35 17.22 -2.21
C TYR A 128 9.38 18.16 -1.57
N THR A 129 10.40 18.55 -2.32
CA THR A 129 11.54 19.33 -1.83
C THR A 129 11.84 20.49 -2.77
N LYS A 130 12.52 21.52 -2.26
CA LYS A 130 13.06 22.62 -3.07
C LYS A 130 14.39 22.25 -3.76
N ARG A 131 14.91 21.04 -3.50
CA ARG A 131 16.13 20.51 -4.12
C ARG A 131 15.91 20.27 -5.61
N THR A 132 16.99 20.33 -6.37
CA THR A 132 16.98 20.15 -7.83
C THR A 132 17.84 18.96 -8.20
N LYS A 133 17.89 18.60 -9.49
CA LYS A 133 18.77 17.54 -9.98
C LYS A 133 20.27 17.83 -9.74
N ASP A 134 20.66 19.11 -9.75
CA ASP A 134 22.05 19.54 -9.53
C ASP A 134 22.43 19.59 -8.03
N ASN A 135 21.43 19.61 -7.14
CA ASN A 135 21.61 19.61 -5.70
C ASN A 135 20.54 18.74 -5.04
N PRO A 136 20.59 17.40 -5.22
CA PRO A 136 19.53 16.52 -4.80
C PRO A 136 19.60 16.22 -3.29
N LEU A 137 18.44 15.95 -2.68
CA LEU A 137 18.39 15.26 -1.39
C LEU A 137 18.70 13.78 -1.61
N VAL A 138 19.81 13.33 -1.04
CA VAL A 138 20.23 11.93 -1.09
C VAL A 138 19.41 11.12 -0.10
N VAL A 139 18.76 10.07 -0.58
CA VAL A 139 17.95 9.15 0.22
C VAL A 139 18.38 7.72 -0.03
N THR A 140 18.10 6.85 0.94
CA THR A 140 18.23 5.40 0.78
C THR A 140 16.89 4.74 1.07
N TYR A 141 16.72 3.51 0.58
CA TYR A 141 15.50 2.74 0.76
C TYR A 141 15.81 1.44 1.49
N HIS A 142 15.03 1.16 2.53
CA HIS A 142 15.04 -0.11 3.23
C HIS A 142 13.92 -0.97 2.65
N ASP A 143 14.27 -2.10 2.04
CA ASP A 143 13.32 -3.06 1.47
C ASP A 143 12.60 -3.84 2.59
N PRO A 144 11.31 -3.58 2.87
CA PRO A 144 10.59 -4.31 3.92
C PRO A 144 10.36 -5.75 3.46
N CYS A 145 10.69 -6.73 4.30
CA CYS A 145 10.55 -8.15 3.94
C CYS A 145 9.15 -8.54 3.46
N HIS A 146 8.09 -7.98 4.05
CA HIS A 146 6.70 -8.22 3.66
C HIS A 146 6.35 -7.64 2.28
N LEU A 147 6.95 -6.53 1.88
CA LEU A 147 6.70 -5.94 0.56
C LEU A 147 7.59 -6.62 -0.49
N ALA A 148 8.88 -6.71 -0.19
CA ALA A 148 9.89 -7.26 -1.07
C ALA A 148 9.77 -8.78 -1.22
N ARG A 149 10.02 -9.55 -0.16
CA ARG A 149 10.11 -11.01 -0.25
C ARG A 149 8.77 -11.72 -0.33
N TYR A 150 7.72 -11.14 0.26
CA TYR A 150 6.41 -11.80 0.28
C TYR A 150 5.51 -11.35 -0.87
N CYS A 151 5.61 -10.10 -1.33
CA CYS A 151 4.80 -9.61 -2.44
C CYS A 151 5.59 -9.45 -3.76
N ASP A 152 6.90 -9.71 -3.76
CA ASP A 152 7.80 -9.55 -4.91
C ASP A 152 7.85 -8.10 -5.45
N ILE A 153 7.63 -7.12 -4.57
CA ILE A 153 7.62 -5.69 -4.88
C ILE A 153 8.97 -5.08 -4.51
N TYR A 154 9.83 -4.91 -5.51
CA TYR A 154 11.19 -4.40 -5.33
C TYR A 154 11.42 -3.10 -6.08
N ASP A 155 10.93 -2.98 -7.31
CA ASP A 155 11.32 -1.88 -8.19
C ASP A 155 10.35 -0.71 -8.07
N GLU A 156 9.09 -0.94 -7.71
CA GLU A 156 8.05 0.09 -7.60
C GLU A 156 8.37 1.17 -6.55
N PRO A 157 8.89 0.84 -5.33
CA PRO A 157 9.34 1.87 -4.40
C PRO A 157 10.47 2.74 -4.96
N ARG A 158 11.37 2.14 -5.76
CA ARG A 158 12.51 2.83 -6.36
C ARG A 158 12.05 3.74 -7.50
N GLU A 159 11.11 3.25 -8.30
CA GLU A 159 10.43 4.05 -9.31
C GLU A 159 9.79 5.28 -8.68
N LEU A 160 9.00 5.11 -7.62
CA LEU A 160 8.39 6.22 -6.89
C LEU A 160 9.43 7.24 -6.43
N ILE A 161 10.52 6.79 -5.79
CA ILE A 161 11.58 7.69 -5.30
C ILE A 161 12.21 8.47 -6.47
N ASN A 162 12.47 7.81 -7.60
CA ASN A 162 13.06 8.44 -8.78
C ASN A 162 12.10 9.38 -9.52
N MET A 163 10.78 9.22 -9.36
CA MET A 163 9.77 10.15 -9.88
C MET A 163 9.70 11.47 -9.09
N ILE A 164 10.20 11.50 -7.85
CA ILE A 164 10.16 12.71 -7.02
C ILE A 164 11.30 13.64 -7.42
N GLU A 165 10.94 14.83 -7.89
CA GLU A 165 11.92 15.84 -8.30
C GLU A 165 12.81 16.25 -7.12
N GLY A 166 14.12 16.27 -7.37
CA GLY A 166 15.12 16.68 -6.38
C GLY A 166 15.54 15.59 -5.40
N LEU A 167 15.10 14.34 -5.58
CA LEU A 167 15.66 13.19 -4.86
C LEU A 167 16.74 12.48 -5.67
N LYS A 168 17.70 11.87 -4.97
CA LYS A 168 18.66 10.91 -5.53
C LYS A 168 18.72 9.68 -4.64
N LEU A 169 18.29 8.54 -5.18
CA LEU A 169 18.41 7.26 -4.48
C LEU A 169 19.85 6.76 -4.50
N ILE A 170 20.37 6.41 -3.32
CA ILE A 170 21.59 5.61 -3.15
C ILE A 170 21.21 4.36 -2.37
N GLU A 171 21.47 3.20 -2.97
CA GLU A 171 21.16 1.92 -2.37
C GLU A 171 22.03 1.62 -1.15
N MET A 172 21.46 0.93 -0.17
CA MET A 172 22.22 0.31 0.91
C MET A 172 23.05 -0.86 0.36
N LYS A 173 24.10 -1.25 1.10
CA LYS A 173 24.94 -2.43 0.75
C LYS A 173 24.09 -3.70 0.55
N HIS A 174 23.11 -3.90 1.42
CA HIS A 174 22.14 -4.97 1.35
C HIS A 174 20.80 -4.38 0.93
N ASN A 175 20.37 -4.71 -0.28
CA ASN A 175 19.14 -4.21 -0.88
C ASN A 175 18.43 -5.34 -1.64
N LYS A 176 17.17 -5.10 -1.98
CA LYS A 176 16.29 -6.04 -2.69
C LYS A 176 16.29 -7.42 -2.03
N LYS A 177 16.65 -8.47 -2.78
CA LYS A 177 16.69 -9.86 -2.30
C LYS A 177 17.74 -10.08 -1.21
N MET A 178 18.73 -9.20 -1.09
CA MET A 178 19.79 -9.29 -0.10
C MET A 178 19.53 -8.46 1.17
N ALA A 179 18.50 -7.60 1.17
CA ALA A 179 18.10 -6.81 2.34
C ALA A 179 17.60 -7.70 3.48
#